data_AF-A0AAP6MM87-F1
#
_entry.id   AF-A0AAP6MM87-F1
#
_cell.length_a   1.000
_cell.length_b   1.000
_cell.length_c   1.000
_cell.angle_alpha   90.00
_cell.angle_beta   90.00
_cell.angle_gamma   90.00
#
_symmetry.space_group_name_H-M   'P 1'
#
loop_
_entity.id
_entity.type
_entity.pdbx_description
1 polymer ?
#
loop_
_entity_poly.entity_id
_entity_poly.type
_entity_poly.pdbx_seq_one_letter_code
_entity_poly.pdbx_strand_id
1 'polypeptide(L)'
;NALLQGHSAVSTDVCERLAQCLEVGFLPRIPERGTVGASGDLTPLAHLAGALMGEGRARLGDGPEQAASRILAELGWAPLEPDGKNALGLVNGTSAMTGIGALTAIRAQRALEWTATLGVSYAEVLKGKLEAFDSSLAQVRGHGGQARIHHWLQELARGSQRLEAAVDLPPVLDHRAIGVNQDQPLPQDPYSIRCLPQILGAVDEVVRDHARVVENELNAVTDNPIFFPDEGKVVHGGNFYGQPIAFASDSLAQALIKMAVLSERRIARITDPGLNGDLPAFLQGRETGLHSGFMGAQVTASATVAEMRQMATPASIQSVPTNANNQDVVPMGTIGARRTDHLADLL
;
A
#
# COMPACT_ATOMS: atom_id res chain seq x y z
N ASN A 1 16.18 -14.24 3.68
CA ASN A 1 16.36 -13.52 4.95
C ASN A 1 16.03 -14.41 6.16
N ALA A 2 14.76 -14.80 6.37
CA ALA A 2 14.33 -15.62 7.51
C ALA A 2 15.21 -16.87 7.77
N LEU A 3 15.53 -17.64 6.72
CA LEU A 3 16.36 -18.85 6.82
C LEU A 3 17.80 -18.59 7.29
N LEU A 4 18.36 -17.42 6.96
CA LEU A 4 19.75 -17.06 7.26
C LEU A 4 19.99 -16.76 8.75
N GLN A 5 18.94 -16.67 9.55
CA GLN A 5 19.09 -16.51 11.00
C GLN A 5 19.50 -17.80 11.72
N GLY A 6 19.62 -18.93 11.00
CA GLY A 6 20.17 -20.17 11.55
C GLY A 6 19.22 -20.98 12.44
N HIS A 7 17.97 -20.54 12.59
CA HIS A 7 16.97 -21.20 13.43
C HIS A 7 16.04 -22.18 12.68
N SER A 8 16.18 -22.27 11.36
CA SER A 8 15.34 -23.12 10.50
C SER A 8 15.93 -24.50 10.19
N ALA A 9 17.21 -24.75 10.53
CA ALA A 9 17.94 -25.97 10.17
C ALA A 9 17.82 -26.36 8.69
N VAL A 10 17.81 -25.35 7.81
CA VAL A 10 17.89 -25.50 6.35
C VAL A 10 19.36 -25.47 5.94
N SER A 11 19.74 -26.27 4.94
CA SER A 11 21.11 -26.31 4.43
C SER A 11 21.52 -24.99 3.77
N THR A 12 22.82 -24.72 3.78
CA THR A 12 23.40 -23.57 3.09
C THR A 12 23.13 -23.61 1.59
N ASP A 13 23.18 -24.79 0.98
CA ASP A 13 22.95 -24.98 -0.45
C ASP A 13 21.56 -24.50 -0.90
N VAL A 14 20.54 -24.68 -0.07
CA VAL A 14 19.19 -24.16 -0.33
C VAL A 14 19.20 -22.63 -0.30
N CYS A 15 19.87 -22.03 0.69
CA CYS A 15 19.97 -20.57 0.80
C CYS A 15 20.74 -19.97 -0.38
N GLU A 16 21.85 -20.60 -0.79
CA GLU A 16 22.63 -20.21 -1.96
C GLU A 16 21.82 -20.35 -3.25
N ARG A 17 21.07 -21.45 -3.42
CA ARG A 17 20.18 -21.64 -4.57
C ARG A 17 19.14 -20.52 -4.66
N LEU A 18 18.52 -20.14 -3.55
CA LEU A 18 17.55 -19.04 -3.53
C LEU A 18 18.19 -17.70 -3.89
N ALA A 19 19.41 -17.44 -3.43
CA ALA A 19 20.16 -16.23 -3.79
C ALA A 19 20.49 -16.21 -5.30
N GLN A 20 20.98 -17.33 -5.84
CA GLN A 20 21.25 -17.48 -7.26
C GLN A 20 20.01 -17.28 -8.13
N CYS A 21 18.83 -17.73 -7.68
CA CYS A 21 17.57 -17.47 -8.39
C CYS A 21 17.31 -15.97 -8.57
N LEU A 22 17.62 -15.15 -7.56
CA LEU A 22 17.49 -13.70 -7.65
C LEU A 22 18.52 -13.10 -8.63
N GLU A 23 19.76 -13.58 -8.59
CA GLU A 23 20.85 -13.09 -9.45
C GLU A 23 20.59 -13.35 -10.94
N VAL A 24 20.13 -14.55 -11.29
CA VAL A 24 19.87 -14.93 -12.70
C VAL A 24 18.45 -14.62 -13.16
N GLY A 25 17.62 -14.10 -12.26
CA GLY A 25 16.20 -13.83 -12.53
C GLY A 25 15.39 -15.09 -12.81
N PHE A 26 15.66 -16.20 -12.11
CA PHE A 26 14.81 -17.39 -12.15
C PHE A 26 13.50 -17.13 -11.41
N LEU A 27 12.40 -17.02 -12.17
CA LEU A 27 11.09 -16.63 -11.66
C LEU A 27 10.07 -17.77 -11.88
N PRO A 28 9.76 -18.57 -10.85
CA PRO A 28 8.70 -19.58 -10.90
C PRO A 28 7.32 -18.99 -11.19
N ARG A 29 6.50 -19.76 -11.91
CA ARG A 29 5.08 -19.44 -12.10
C ARG A 29 4.29 -19.88 -10.87
N ILE A 30 3.90 -18.90 -10.06
CA ILE A 30 3.17 -19.13 -8.81
C ILE A 30 1.70 -18.70 -8.97
N PRO A 31 0.72 -19.58 -8.73
CA PRO A 31 -0.69 -19.21 -8.66
C PRO A 31 -0.94 -18.22 -7.51
N GLU A 32 -1.73 -17.19 -7.78
CA GLU A 32 -1.98 -16.11 -6.81
C GLU A 32 -2.95 -16.51 -5.68
N ARG A 33 -3.81 -17.52 -5.87
CA ARG A 33 -4.88 -17.93 -4.94
C ARG A 33 -4.61 -19.32 -4.35
N GLY A 34 -5.10 -19.56 -3.13
CA GLY A 34 -5.09 -20.89 -2.51
C GLY A 34 -4.29 -21.03 -1.22
N THR A 35 -3.87 -19.92 -0.59
CA THR A 35 -3.26 -19.92 0.74
C THR A 35 -4.14 -19.18 1.75
N VAL A 36 -4.14 -19.66 2.98
CA VAL A 36 -4.81 -19.04 4.15
C VAL A 36 -3.82 -18.30 5.06
N GLY A 37 -2.51 -18.38 4.79
CA GLY A 37 -1.45 -17.71 5.55
C GLY A 37 -1.24 -18.24 6.99
N ALA A 38 -1.77 -19.43 7.32
CA ALA A 38 -1.84 -19.96 8.69
C ALA A 38 -0.78 -20.99 9.06
N SER A 39 -0.16 -21.64 8.07
CA SER A 39 1.01 -22.53 8.22
C SER A 39 2.12 -22.00 7.33
N GLY A 40 2.23 -20.68 7.29
CA GLY A 40 2.90 -19.94 6.25
C GLY A 40 2.08 -19.84 4.97
N ASP A 41 2.72 -19.30 3.94
CA ASP A 41 2.26 -19.22 2.58
C ASP A 41 2.53 -20.52 1.83
N LEU A 42 2.03 -21.63 2.39
CA LEU A 42 2.37 -23.00 1.99
C LEU A 42 2.18 -23.24 0.49
N THR A 43 0.99 -22.92 -0.04
CA THR A 43 0.67 -23.16 -1.47
C THR A 43 1.59 -22.40 -2.43
N PRO A 44 1.76 -21.06 -2.35
CA PRO A 44 2.66 -20.36 -3.26
C PRO A 44 4.13 -20.75 -3.06
N LEU A 45 4.58 -21.01 -1.82
CA LEU A 45 5.95 -21.44 -1.57
C LEU A 45 6.22 -22.88 -2.02
N ALA A 46 5.21 -23.76 -2.02
CA ALA A 46 5.33 -25.08 -2.61
C ALA A 46 5.54 -25.02 -4.13
N HIS A 47 4.95 -24.04 -4.83
CA HIS A 47 5.24 -23.82 -6.25
C HIS A 47 6.66 -23.30 -6.50
N LEU A 48 7.20 -22.47 -5.60
CA LEU A 48 8.61 -22.08 -5.63
C LEU A 48 9.52 -23.31 -5.42
N ALA A 49 9.26 -24.11 -4.39
CA ALA A 49 10.02 -25.34 -4.11
C ALA A 49 9.93 -26.33 -5.28
N GLY A 50 8.74 -26.57 -5.82
CA GLY A 50 8.53 -27.44 -6.99
C GLY A 50 9.32 -26.98 -8.21
N ALA A 51 9.37 -25.67 -8.49
CA ALA A 51 10.19 -25.15 -9.58
C ALA A 51 11.69 -25.38 -9.37
N LEU A 52 12.19 -25.29 -8.13
CA LEU A 52 13.57 -25.66 -7.78
C LEU A 52 13.83 -27.16 -7.94
N MET A 53 12.81 -27.99 -7.76
CA MET A 53 12.82 -29.44 -8.03
C MET A 53 12.64 -29.76 -9.54
N GLY A 54 12.52 -28.74 -10.40
CA GLY A 54 12.32 -28.91 -11.85
C GLY A 54 10.87 -29.12 -12.29
N GLU A 55 9.91 -29.01 -11.37
CA GLU A 55 8.48 -29.13 -11.64
C GLU A 55 7.83 -27.81 -12.05
N GLY A 56 6.70 -27.89 -12.76
CA GLY A 56 5.95 -26.70 -13.17
C GLY A 56 6.68 -25.85 -14.21
N ARG A 57 6.46 -24.54 -14.14
CA ARG A 57 6.93 -23.57 -15.14
C ARG A 57 7.64 -22.41 -14.47
N ALA A 58 8.60 -21.82 -15.16
CA ALA A 58 9.34 -20.65 -14.74
C ALA A 58 9.78 -19.85 -15.96
N ARG A 59 10.35 -18.66 -15.74
CA ARG A 59 11.01 -17.85 -16.77
C ARG A 59 12.33 -17.29 -16.23
N LEU A 60 13.22 -16.91 -17.13
CA LEU A 60 14.43 -16.13 -16.82
C LEU A 60 14.22 -14.66 -17.17
N GLY A 61 14.22 -13.78 -16.17
CA GLY A 61 13.93 -12.36 -16.34
C GLY A 61 12.64 -12.11 -17.11
N ASP A 62 12.74 -11.35 -18.20
CA ASP A 62 11.63 -11.05 -19.11
C ASP A 62 11.48 -12.07 -20.27
N GLY A 63 12.23 -13.18 -20.21
CA GLY A 63 12.15 -14.27 -21.16
C GLY A 63 10.81 -15.03 -21.14
N PRO A 64 10.60 -15.92 -22.12
CA PRO A 64 9.37 -16.70 -22.21
C PRO A 64 9.24 -17.69 -21.05
N GLU A 65 8.00 -17.99 -20.67
CA GLU A 65 7.70 -19.03 -19.69
C GLU A 65 7.89 -20.42 -20.30
N GLN A 66 8.71 -21.25 -19.66
CA GLN A 66 9.01 -22.62 -20.08
C GLN A 66 9.03 -23.59 -18.89
N ALA A 67 9.23 -24.88 -19.14
CA ALA A 67 9.32 -25.88 -18.08
C ALA A 67 10.51 -25.57 -17.16
N ALA A 68 10.30 -25.61 -15.84
CA ALA A 68 11.35 -25.28 -14.87
C ALA A 68 12.58 -26.18 -15.05
N SER A 69 12.40 -27.48 -15.26
CA SER A 69 13.48 -28.44 -15.56
C SER A 69 14.36 -28.05 -16.76
N ARG A 70 13.80 -27.40 -17.79
CA ARG A 70 14.60 -26.91 -18.93
C ARG A 70 15.47 -25.73 -18.53
N ILE A 71 14.93 -24.79 -17.77
CA ILE A 71 15.71 -23.65 -17.26
C ILE A 71 16.80 -24.13 -16.33
N LEU A 72 16.51 -25.07 -15.43
CA LEU A 72 17.54 -25.65 -14.55
C LEU A 72 18.68 -26.28 -15.38
N ALA A 73 18.36 -27.04 -16.43
CA ALA A 73 19.36 -27.60 -17.32
C ALA A 73 20.17 -26.52 -18.07
N GLU A 74 19.53 -25.45 -18.55
CA GLU A 74 20.18 -24.30 -19.20
C GLU A 74 21.14 -23.57 -18.25
N LEU A 75 20.80 -23.47 -16.97
CA LEU A 75 21.63 -22.88 -15.92
C LEU A 75 22.72 -23.85 -15.41
N GLY A 76 22.74 -25.11 -15.88
CA GLY A 76 23.64 -26.14 -15.37
C GLY A 76 23.34 -26.56 -13.93
N TRP A 77 22.09 -26.38 -13.47
CA TRP A 77 21.65 -26.69 -12.12
C TRP A 77 20.99 -28.07 -12.07
N ALA A 78 21.45 -28.91 -11.15
CA ALA A 78 20.69 -30.09 -10.76
C ALA A 78 19.39 -29.66 -10.05
N PRO A 79 18.27 -30.38 -10.28
CA PRO A 79 17.07 -30.23 -9.47
C PRO A 79 17.38 -30.32 -7.98
N LEU A 80 16.74 -29.46 -7.18
CA LEU A 80 16.87 -29.53 -5.74
C LEU A 80 16.20 -30.81 -5.23
N GLU A 81 16.90 -31.59 -4.43
CA GLU A 81 16.33 -32.73 -3.69
C GLU A 81 16.27 -32.37 -2.21
N PRO A 82 15.18 -31.76 -1.74
CA PRO A 82 15.11 -31.28 -0.36
C PRO A 82 15.04 -32.47 0.61
N ASP A 83 16.09 -32.65 1.41
CA ASP A 83 16.18 -33.64 2.49
C ASP A 83 15.89 -33.04 3.87
N GLY A 84 15.53 -33.87 4.83
CA GLY A 84 15.30 -33.46 6.22
C GLY A 84 14.34 -32.26 6.35
N LYS A 85 14.83 -31.15 6.93
CA LYS A 85 14.03 -29.92 7.15
C LYS A 85 14.04 -28.96 5.97
N ASN A 86 14.82 -29.21 4.91
CA ASN A 86 14.88 -28.33 3.74
C ASN A 86 13.50 -28.17 3.07
N ALA A 87 12.76 -29.27 2.94
CA ALA A 87 11.43 -29.24 2.32
C ALA A 87 10.47 -28.35 3.10
N LEU A 88 10.41 -28.53 4.43
CA LEU A 88 9.50 -27.76 5.28
C LEU A 88 9.94 -26.29 5.38
N GLY A 89 11.23 -26.02 5.56
CA GLY A 89 11.75 -24.65 5.69
C GLY A 89 11.53 -23.81 4.43
N LEU A 90 11.45 -24.42 3.24
CA LEU A 90 11.13 -23.71 2.00
C LEU A 90 9.67 -23.24 1.92
N VAL A 91 8.75 -23.94 2.59
CA VAL A 91 7.31 -23.72 2.44
C VAL A 91 6.65 -23.13 3.68
N ASN A 92 7.32 -23.18 4.82
CA ASN A 92 6.77 -22.79 6.11
C ASN A 92 7.24 -21.39 6.51
N GLY A 93 6.49 -20.38 6.07
CA GLY A 93 6.70 -18.99 6.49
C GLY A 93 5.84 -17.98 5.75
N THR A 94 5.89 -16.72 6.17
CA THR A 94 5.03 -15.63 5.69
C THR A 94 5.63 -14.88 4.49
N SER A 95 6.53 -15.54 3.74
CA SER A 95 7.37 -14.88 2.72
C SER A 95 6.58 -14.28 1.57
N ALA A 96 5.46 -14.89 1.14
CA ALA A 96 4.70 -14.39 -0.01
C ALA A 96 3.90 -13.14 0.37
N MET A 97 3.15 -13.18 1.48
CA MET A 97 2.43 -12.01 1.98
C MET A 97 3.37 -10.86 2.34
N THR A 98 4.52 -11.17 2.93
CA THR A 98 5.50 -10.18 3.36
C THR A 98 6.21 -9.55 2.16
N GLY A 99 6.58 -10.34 1.15
CA GLY A 99 7.16 -9.83 -0.10
C GLY A 99 6.19 -8.90 -0.84
N ILE A 100 4.91 -9.26 -0.93
CA ILE A 100 3.88 -8.38 -1.49
C ILE A 100 3.74 -7.11 -0.65
N GLY A 101 3.60 -7.24 0.67
CA GLY A 101 3.50 -6.10 1.59
C GLY A 101 4.69 -5.14 1.48
N ALA A 102 5.90 -5.64 1.27
CA ALA A 102 7.09 -4.80 1.09
C ALA A 102 7.02 -3.95 -0.17
N LEU A 103 6.58 -4.53 -1.30
CA LEU A 103 6.36 -3.80 -2.53
C LEU A 103 5.22 -2.77 -2.38
N THR A 104 4.14 -3.17 -1.71
CA THR A 104 2.99 -2.30 -1.44
C THR A 104 3.38 -1.13 -0.52
N ALA A 105 4.25 -1.32 0.46
CA ALA A 105 4.76 -0.25 1.33
C ALA A 105 5.45 0.85 0.52
N ILE A 106 6.29 0.48 -0.45
CA ILE A 106 6.97 1.43 -1.34
C ILE A 106 5.96 2.17 -2.22
N ARG A 107 4.98 1.45 -2.79
CA ARG A 107 3.91 2.05 -3.61
C ARG A 107 3.06 3.03 -2.80
N ALA A 108 2.68 2.66 -1.58
CA ALA A 108 1.86 3.50 -0.72
C ALA A 108 2.58 4.78 -0.27
N GLN A 109 3.88 4.69 0.04
CA GLN A 109 4.69 5.86 0.34
C GLN A 109 4.74 6.82 -0.86
N ARG A 110 4.98 6.29 -2.07
CA ARG A 110 4.94 7.11 -3.30
C ARG A 110 3.56 7.71 -3.56
N ALA A 111 2.49 6.96 -3.32
CA ALA A 111 1.12 7.45 -3.50
C ALA A 111 0.80 8.59 -2.52
N LEU A 112 1.29 8.53 -1.28
CA LEU A 112 1.21 9.62 -0.32
C LEU A 112 1.96 10.87 -0.81
N GLU A 113 3.17 10.69 -1.36
CA GLU A 113 3.98 11.75 -1.99
C GLU A 113 3.28 12.45 -3.14
N TRP A 114 2.72 11.66 -4.07
CA TRP A 114 1.94 12.21 -5.16
C TRP A 114 0.67 12.88 -4.69
N THR A 115 -0.03 12.31 -3.72
CA THR A 115 -1.28 12.87 -3.20
C THR A 115 -1.06 14.24 -2.55
N ALA A 116 0.02 14.41 -1.78
CA ALA A 116 0.42 15.68 -1.19
C ALA A 116 0.80 16.71 -2.27
N THR A 117 1.68 16.32 -3.19
CA THR A 117 2.16 17.18 -4.29
C THR A 117 1.00 17.69 -5.15
N LEU A 118 0.16 16.77 -5.63
CA LEU A 118 -1.04 17.11 -6.41
C LEU A 118 -2.06 17.90 -5.57
N GLY A 119 -2.06 17.73 -4.25
CA GLY A 119 -2.90 18.50 -3.33
C GLY A 119 -2.51 19.96 -3.27
N VAL A 120 -1.21 20.26 -3.22
CA VAL A 120 -0.69 21.63 -3.29
C VAL A 120 -0.95 22.22 -4.67
N SER A 121 -0.64 21.51 -5.76
CA SER A 121 -0.92 22.01 -7.12
C SER A 121 -2.41 22.27 -7.36
N TYR A 122 -3.28 21.41 -6.82
CA TYR A 122 -4.72 21.63 -6.83
C TYR A 122 -5.13 22.89 -6.06
N ALA A 123 -4.53 23.13 -4.89
CA ALA A 123 -4.76 24.34 -4.12
C ALA A 123 -4.28 25.59 -4.89
N GLU A 124 -3.12 25.54 -5.56
CA GLU A 124 -2.62 26.65 -6.40
C GLU A 124 -3.60 27.00 -7.51
N VAL A 125 -4.14 25.99 -8.20
CA VAL A 125 -5.09 26.20 -9.29
C VAL A 125 -6.37 26.89 -8.80
N LEU A 126 -6.80 26.59 -7.58
CA LEU A 126 -7.98 27.19 -6.96
C LEU A 126 -7.69 28.40 -6.05
N LYS A 127 -6.44 28.93 -6.08
CA LYS A 127 -6.00 30.03 -5.21
C LYS A 127 -6.26 29.76 -3.71
N GLY A 128 -6.02 28.53 -3.27
CA GLY A 128 -6.24 28.11 -1.89
C GLY A 128 -5.38 28.84 -0.87
N LYS A 129 -5.85 28.90 0.36
CA LYS A 129 -5.28 29.66 1.48
C LYS A 129 -4.18 28.87 2.20
N LEU A 130 -3.02 29.49 2.35
CA LEU A 130 -1.86 28.94 3.07
C LEU A 130 -2.10 28.69 4.55
N GLU A 131 -3.06 29.39 5.17
CA GLU A 131 -3.44 29.21 6.57
C GLU A 131 -3.68 27.73 6.91
N ALA A 132 -4.28 26.96 5.99
CA ALA A 132 -4.52 25.53 6.20
C ALA A 132 -3.24 24.72 6.41
N PHE A 133 -2.10 25.20 5.92
CA PHE A 133 -0.81 24.52 6.02
C PHE A 133 0.04 25.05 7.20
N ASP A 134 -0.46 25.99 8.00
CA ASP A 134 0.25 26.52 9.16
C ASP A 134 0.54 25.40 10.19
N SER A 135 1.81 25.27 10.60
CA SER A 135 2.27 24.17 11.44
C SER A 135 1.83 24.31 12.90
N SER A 136 1.40 25.50 13.33
CA SER A 136 0.77 25.71 14.65
C SER A 136 -0.48 24.83 14.82
N LEU A 137 -1.22 24.56 13.74
CA LEU A 137 -2.37 23.65 13.75
C LEU A 137 -1.98 22.22 14.14
N ALA A 138 -0.80 21.74 13.71
CA ALA A 138 -0.28 20.44 14.13
C ALA A 138 0.24 20.47 15.57
N GLN A 139 0.90 21.56 15.97
CA GLN A 139 1.46 21.72 17.32
C GLN A 139 0.38 21.66 18.40
N VAL A 140 -0.76 22.33 18.20
CA VAL A 140 -1.85 22.32 19.19
C VAL A 140 -2.62 21.01 19.22
N ARG A 141 -2.60 20.22 18.13
CA ARG A 141 -3.37 18.98 18.02
C ARG A 141 -2.57 17.73 18.43
N GLY A 142 -1.26 17.69 18.20
CA GLY A 142 -0.35 16.68 18.75
C GLY A 142 -0.22 15.36 17.97
N HIS A 143 -0.73 15.25 16.74
CA HIS A 143 -0.51 14.05 15.91
C HIS A 143 0.80 14.13 15.12
N GLY A 144 1.63 13.08 15.25
CA GLY A 144 2.95 13.02 14.62
C GLY A 144 2.89 12.99 13.09
N GLY A 145 1.96 12.23 12.50
CA GLY A 145 1.79 12.20 11.05
C GLY A 145 1.32 13.53 10.49
N GLN A 146 0.39 14.19 11.19
CA GLN A 146 -0.06 15.53 10.81
C GLN A 146 1.11 16.53 10.82
N ALA A 147 1.97 16.52 11.85
CA ALA A 147 3.13 17.42 11.91
C ALA A 147 4.09 17.22 10.71
N ARG A 148 4.38 15.97 10.35
CA ARG A 148 5.22 15.65 9.18
C ARG A 148 4.61 16.14 7.87
N ILE A 149 3.31 15.91 7.68
CA ILE A 149 2.61 16.37 6.48
C ILE A 149 2.55 17.90 6.42
N HIS A 150 2.29 18.60 7.53
CA HIS A 150 2.34 20.07 7.54
C HIS A 150 3.71 20.59 7.08
N HIS A 151 4.80 20.05 7.63
CA HIS A 151 6.15 20.45 7.22
C HIS A 151 6.36 20.26 5.71
N TRP A 152 5.95 19.12 5.18
CA TRP A 152 6.12 18.82 3.77
C TRP A 152 5.24 19.67 2.85
N LEU A 153 3.96 19.90 3.20
CA LEU A 153 3.07 20.78 2.43
C LEU A 153 3.59 22.23 2.43
N GLN A 154 4.18 22.69 3.53
CA GLN A 154 4.85 24.00 3.58
C GLN A 154 6.04 24.07 2.63
N GLU A 155 6.90 23.05 2.59
CA GLU A 155 8.02 23.01 1.65
C GLU A 155 7.55 22.95 0.19
N LEU A 156 6.52 22.16 -0.11
CA LEU A 156 5.90 22.09 -1.45
C LEU A 156 5.26 23.41 -1.88
N ALA A 157 4.63 24.13 -0.95
CA ALA A 157 3.98 25.41 -1.21
C ALA A 157 4.96 26.59 -1.27
N ARG A 158 6.22 26.39 -0.86
CA ARG A 158 7.20 27.46 -0.70
C ARG A 158 7.47 28.16 -2.02
N GLY A 159 7.28 29.49 -2.03
CA GLY A 159 7.51 30.32 -3.21
C GLY A 159 6.37 30.32 -4.22
N SER A 160 5.26 29.63 -3.95
CA SER A 160 4.07 29.75 -4.77
C SER A 160 3.53 31.17 -4.75
N GLN A 161 3.26 31.72 -5.93
CA GLN A 161 2.59 33.01 -6.10
C GLN A 161 1.09 32.87 -6.34
N ARG A 162 0.58 31.62 -6.35
CA ARG A 162 -0.82 31.30 -6.66
C ARG A 162 -1.66 31.06 -5.41
N LEU A 163 -1.03 30.60 -4.33
CA LEU A 163 -1.70 30.41 -3.04
C LEU A 163 -1.94 31.76 -2.36
N GLU A 164 -3.09 31.88 -1.69
CA GLU A 164 -3.44 33.06 -0.93
C GLU A 164 -2.71 33.05 0.41
N ALA A 165 -2.02 34.14 0.73
CA ALA A 165 -1.40 34.32 2.03
C ALA A 165 -2.46 34.31 3.14
N ALA A 166 -2.07 33.84 4.33
CA ALA A 166 -2.91 34.03 5.50
C ALA A 166 -3.18 35.53 5.70
N VAL A 167 -4.42 35.87 6.00
CA VAL A 167 -4.75 37.23 6.41
C VAL A 167 -4.33 37.42 7.86
N ASP A 168 -3.92 38.64 8.22
CA ASP A 168 -3.92 39.07 9.61
C ASP A 168 -5.34 38.91 10.20
N LEU A 169 -5.53 39.18 11.49
CA LEU A 169 -6.82 38.95 12.18
C LEU A 169 -8.05 39.30 11.31
N PRO A 170 -8.94 38.32 11.04
CA PRO A 170 -10.11 38.59 10.21
C PRO A 170 -10.97 39.68 10.86
N PRO A 171 -11.67 40.51 10.07
CA PRO A 171 -12.51 41.56 10.62
C PRO A 171 -13.54 40.98 11.59
N VAL A 172 -13.74 41.66 12.72
CA VAL A 172 -14.75 41.28 13.71
C VAL A 172 -16.11 41.28 13.01
N LEU A 173 -16.77 40.13 12.98
CA LEU A 173 -18.12 40.01 12.43
C LEU A 173 -19.07 40.86 13.28
N ASP A 174 -19.60 41.93 12.68
CA ASP A 174 -20.66 42.71 13.30
C ASP A 174 -21.97 41.92 13.20
N HIS A 175 -22.37 41.28 14.30
CA HIS A 175 -23.63 40.56 14.42
C HIS A 175 -24.87 41.45 14.18
N ARG A 176 -24.69 42.78 14.13
CA ARG A 176 -25.74 43.76 13.81
C ARG A 176 -25.79 44.11 12.31
N ALA A 177 -24.83 43.65 11.50
CA ALA A 177 -24.93 43.70 10.06
C ALA A 177 -25.97 42.66 9.61
N ILE A 178 -27.24 43.07 9.61
CA ILE A 178 -28.38 42.24 9.22
C ILE A 178 -28.46 42.24 7.70
N GLY A 179 -28.02 41.15 7.07
CA GLY A 179 -28.19 40.91 5.64
C GLY A 179 -27.51 39.61 5.21
N VAL A 180 -28.22 38.77 4.45
CA VAL A 180 -27.60 37.63 3.76
C VAL A 180 -27.06 38.16 2.44
N ASN A 181 -25.74 38.34 2.35
CA ASN A 181 -25.09 38.60 1.06
C ASN A 181 -24.75 37.26 0.40
N GLN A 182 -25.56 36.86 -0.59
CA GLN A 182 -25.35 35.60 -1.31
C GLN A 182 -24.06 35.62 -2.17
N ASP A 183 -23.56 36.81 -2.48
CA ASP A 183 -22.35 37.01 -3.30
C ASP A 183 -21.08 37.13 -2.43
N GLN A 184 -21.18 36.97 -1.11
CA GLN A 184 -20.00 37.00 -0.24
C GLN A 184 -19.18 35.73 -0.42
N PRO A 185 -17.86 35.83 -0.72
CA PRO A 185 -17.01 34.66 -0.84
C PRO A 185 -16.95 33.90 0.48
N LEU A 186 -16.92 32.57 0.37
CA LEU A 186 -16.83 31.72 1.55
C LEU A 186 -15.51 32.02 2.30
N PRO A 187 -15.56 32.16 3.63
CA PRO A 187 -14.38 32.53 4.41
C PRO A 187 -13.30 31.45 4.39
N GLN A 188 -13.66 30.20 4.08
CA GLN A 188 -12.76 29.05 4.18
C GLN A 188 -12.83 28.17 2.94
N ASP A 189 -11.69 27.56 2.63
CA ASP A 189 -11.58 26.60 1.54
C ASP A 189 -12.34 25.29 1.84
N PRO A 190 -12.70 24.54 0.79
CA PRO A 190 -13.25 23.19 0.93
C PRO A 190 -12.27 22.25 1.65
N TYR A 191 -12.81 21.19 2.24
CA TYR A 191 -12.01 20.19 2.96
C TYR A 191 -10.98 19.47 2.09
N SER A 192 -11.18 19.39 0.77
CA SER A 192 -10.19 18.84 -0.17
C SER A 192 -8.89 19.67 -0.25
N ILE A 193 -8.90 20.91 0.25
CA ILE A 193 -7.72 21.76 0.45
C ILE A 193 -7.44 21.88 1.95
N ARG A 194 -8.40 22.40 2.71
CA ARG A 194 -8.19 22.79 4.11
C ARG A 194 -7.89 21.65 5.06
N CYS A 195 -8.47 20.48 4.79
CA CYS A 195 -8.26 19.28 5.62
C CYS A 195 -7.15 18.38 5.08
N LEU A 196 -6.42 18.81 4.04
CA LEU A 196 -5.36 18.02 3.40
C LEU A 196 -4.29 17.56 4.41
N PRO A 197 -3.76 18.42 5.32
CA PRO A 197 -2.76 17.97 6.29
C PRO A 197 -3.29 16.94 7.29
N GLN A 198 -4.54 17.05 7.69
CA GLN A 198 -5.17 16.16 8.67
C GLN A 198 -5.50 14.81 8.03
N ILE A 199 -5.98 14.80 6.78
CA ILE A 199 -6.27 13.58 6.03
C ILE A 199 -4.98 12.81 5.76
N LEU A 200 -3.98 13.46 5.18
CA LEU A 200 -2.73 12.81 4.84
C LEU A 200 -1.88 12.50 6.08
N GLY A 201 -2.03 13.27 7.16
CA GLY A 201 -1.35 12.98 8.43
C GLY A 201 -1.80 11.65 9.02
N ALA A 202 -3.11 11.35 8.98
CA ALA A 202 -3.63 10.05 9.40
C ALA A 202 -3.18 8.92 8.46
N VAL A 203 -3.11 9.19 7.14
CA VAL A 203 -2.59 8.22 6.16
C VAL A 203 -1.11 7.92 6.40
N ASP A 204 -0.28 8.94 6.64
CA ASP A 204 1.16 8.80 6.91
C ASP A 204 1.42 7.88 8.12
N GLU A 205 0.62 7.97 9.17
CA GLU A 205 0.73 7.06 10.33
C GLU A 205 0.48 5.61 9.93
N VAL A 206 -0.56 5.35 9.12
CA VAL A 206 -0.88 4.00 8.65
C VAL A 206 0.18 3.46 7.68
N VAL A 207 0.67 4.29 6.75
CA VAL A 207 1.73 3.90 5.80
C VAL A 207 3.00 3.51 6.53
N ARG A 208 3.41 4.31 7.53
CA ARG A 208 4.58 4.03 8.36
C ARG A 208 4.42 2.79 9.23
N ASP A 209 3.23 2.60 9.81
CA ASP A 209 2.95 1.41 10.60
C ASP A 209 3.02 0.14 9.75
N HIS A 210 2.45 0.18 8.54
CA HIS A 210 2.54 -0.93 7.59
C HIS A 210 4.00 -1.24 7.23
N ALA A 211 4.79 -0.23 6.87
CA ALA A 211 6.21 -0.41 6.54
C ALA A 211 6.99 -1.01 7.72
N ARG A 212 6.75 -0.53 8.95
CA ARG A 212 7.38 -1.04 10.17
C ARG A 212 7.02 -2.51 10.44
N VAL A 213 5.74 -2.87 10.31
CA VAL A 213 5.29 -4.26 10.51
C VAL A 213 5.90 -5.19 9.47
N VAL A 214 5.92 -4.78 8.20
CA VAL A 214 6.53 -5.55 7.12
C VAL A 214 8.04 -5.68 7.31
N GLU A 215 8.75 -4.61 7.70
CA GLU A 215 10.19 -4.64 7.96
C GLU A 215 10.54 -5.59 9.10
N ASN A 216 9.74 -5.61 10.17
CA ASN A 216 9.90 -6.57 11.25
C ASN A 216 9.72 -8.02 10.75
N GLU A 217 8.67 -8.29 9.97
CA GLU A 217 8.38 -9.63 9.45
C GLU A 217 9.43 -10.10 8.44
N LEU A 218 9.95 -9.21 7.57
CA LEU A 218 11.05 -9.48 6.66
C LEU A 218 12.30 -9.99 7.39
N ASN A 219 12.51 -9.51 8.62
CA ASN A 219 13.63 -9.83 9.48
C ASN A 219 13.26 -10.81 10.61
N ALA A 220 12.12 -11.50 10.53
CA ALA A 220 11.70 -12.49 11.50
C ALA A 220 12.05 -13.93 11.07
N VAL A 221 12.09 -14.84 12.05
CA VAL A 221 12.12 -16.29 11.81
C VAL A 221 10.68 -16.81 11.82
N THR A 222 10.10 -16.99 10.64
CA THR A 222 8.66 -17.27 10.46
C THR A 222 8.38 -18.77 10.25
N ASP A 223 9.22 -19.66 10.77
CA ASP A 223 9.21 -21.10 10.47
C ASP A 223 8.76 -21.92 11.70
N ASN A 224 8.61 -23.24 11.55
CA ASN A 224 8.37 -24.18 12.62
C ASN A 224 8.85 -25.60 12.23
N PRO A 225 9.46 -26.37 13.16
CA PRO A 225 9.95 -25.92 14.47
C PRO A 225 11.17 -25.01 14.37
N ILE A 226 11.46 -24.32 15.47
CA ILE A 226 12.59 -23.40 15.65
C ILE A 226 13.69 -24.09 16.45
N PHE A 227 14.92 -24.02 15.95
CA PHE A 227 16.10 -24.68 16.53
C PHE A 227 16.96 -23.69 17.29
N PHE A 228 17.36 -24.04 18.51
CA PHE A 228 18.30 -23.32 19.35
C PHE A 228 19.50 -24.24 19.64
N PRO A 229 20.46 -24.33 18.69
CA PRO A 229 21.55 -25.32 18.77
C PRO A 229 22.44 -25.11 20.00
N ASP A 230 22.70 -23.85 20.38
CA ASP A 230 23.51 -23.51 21.55
C ASP A 230 22.85 -23.96 22.87
N GLU A 231 21.52 -24.10 22.87
CA GLU A 231 20.73 -24.61 24.01
C GLU A 231 20.42 -26.11 23.87
N GLY A 232 20.80 -26.76 22.76
CA GLY A 232 20.41 -28.14 22.46
C GLY A 232 18.90 -28.34 22.39
N LYS A 233 18.15 -27.32 21.94
CA LYS A 233 16.69 -27.23 22.09
C LYS A 233 15.98 -27.05 20.76
N VAL A 234 14.82 -27.69 20.63
CA VAL A 234 13.89 -27.52 19.51
C VAL A 234 12.53 -27.12 20.05
N VAL A 235 11.96 -26.03 19.54
CA VAL A 235 10.68 -25.48 20.00
C VAL A 235 9.66 -25.51 18.87
N HIS A 236 8.47 -26.03 19.18
CA HIS A 236 7.33 -25.98 18.28
C HIS A 236 6.46 -24.78 18.63
N GLY A 237 6.05 -24.02 17.61
CA GLY A 237 5.30 -22.78 17.77
C GLY A 237 4.60 -22.36 16.49
N GLY A 238 4.06 -21.14 16.49
CA GLY A 238 3.22 -20.59 15.42
C GLY A 238 3.83 -19.40 14.70
N ASN A 239 5.17 -19.30 14.59
CA ASN A 239 5.81 -18.13 13.96
C ASN A 239 5.46 -17.96 12.47
N PHE A 240 4.92 -18.98 11.84
CA PHE A 240 4.40 -18.96 10.47
C PHE A 240 3.04 -18.25 10.33
N TYR A 241 2.46 -17.75 11.44
CA TYR A 241 1.11 -17.20 11.50
C TYR A 241 1.08 -15.71 11.14
N GLY A 242 0.70 -15.40 9.91
CA GLY A 242 0.81 -14.05 9.31
C GLY A 242 -0.22 -13.00 9.73
N GLN A 243 -0.72 -13.03 10.97
CA GLN A 243 -1.71 -12.04 11.45
C GLN A 243 -1.19 -10.59 11.44
N PRO A 244 0.07 -10.29 11.79
CA PRO A 244 0.59 -8.92 11.75
C PRO A 244 0.47 -8.30 10.35
N ILE A 245 0.87 -9.04 9.32
CA ILE A 245 0.78 -8.61 7.91
C ILE A 245 -0.69 -8.43 7.50
N ALA A 246 -1.59 -9.31 7.95
CA ALA A 246 -3.02 -9.20 7.63
C ALA A 246 -3.62 -7.89 8.16
N PHE A 247 -3.39 -7.55 9.43
CA PHE A 247 -3.91 -6.31 10.02
C PHE A 247 -3.25 -5.04 9.44
N ALA A 248 -1.94 -5.08 9.22
CA ALA A 248 -1.22 -3.98 8.59
C ALA A 248 -1.72 -3.72 7.16
N SER A 249 -2.01 -4.77 6.40
CA SER A 249 -2.54 -4.66 5.04
C SER A 249 -3.98 -4.13 5.04
N ASP A 250 -4.85 -4.63 5.91
CA ASP A 250 -6.24 -4.14 6.04
C ASP A 250 -6.32 -2.68 6.46
N SER A 251 -5.42 -2.23 7.33
CA SER A 251 -5.33 -0.81 7.72
C SER A 251 -4.85 0.04 6.53
N LEU A 252 -3.81 -0.40 5.82
CA LEU A 252 -3.30 0.31 4.66
C LEU A 252 -4.33 0.40 3.52
N ALA A 253 -5.11 -0.64 3.27
CA ALA A 253 -6.18 -0.63 2.28
C ALA A 253 -7.17 0.53 2.51
N GLN A 254 -7.55 0.79 3.77
CA GLN A 254 -8.44 1.90 4.11
C GLN A 254 -7.78 3.26 3.85
N ALA A 255 -6.48 3.38 4.15
CA ALA A 255 -5.73 4.60 3.88
C ALA A 255 -5.59 4.90 2.38
N LEU A 256 -5.33 3.88 1.55
CA LEU A 256 -5.31 3.98 0.09
C LEU A 256 -6.67 4.43 -0.46
N ILE A 257 -7.76 3.81 -0.02
CA ILE A 257 -9.12 4.20 -0.39
C ILE A 257 -9.41 5.65 0.02
N LYS A 258 -8.92 6.10 1.19
CA LYS A 258 -9.08 7.48 1.64
C LYS A 258 -8.38 8.47 0.70
N MET A 259 -7.16 8.17 0.26
CA MET A 259 -6.45 8.97 -0.74
C MET A 259 -7.17 8.99 -2.09
N ALA A 260 -7.72 7.86 -2.53
CA ALA A 260 -8.50 7.78 -3.77
C ALA A 260 -9.75 8.67 -3.71
N VAL A 261 -10.49 8.63 -2.59
CA VAL A 261 -11.66 9.51 -2.37
C VAL A 261 -11.25 10.98 -2.39
N LEU A 262 -10.12 11.34 -1.78
CA LEU A 262 -9.60 12.70 -1.83
C LEU A 262 -9.23 13.12 -3.26
N SER A 263 -8.59 12.24 -4.03
CA SER A 263 -8.26 12.46 -5.44
C SER A 263 -9.52 12.73 -6.28
N GLU A 264 -10.51 11.85 -6.18
CA GLU A 264 -11.75 12.00 -6.95
C GLU A 264 -12.53 13.25 -6.52
N ARG A 265 -12.61 13.62 -5.24
CA ARG A 265 -13.24 14.88 -4.81
C ARG A 265 -12.53 16.12 -5.36
N ARG A 266 -11.21 16.08 -5.55
CA ARG A 266 -10.45 17.16 -6.20
C ARG A 266 -10.81 17.27 -7.68
N ILE A 267 -10.87 16.13 -8.39
CA ILE A 267 -11.32 16.06 -9.79
C ILE A 267 -12.74 16.61 -9.92
N ALA A 268 -13.68 16.13 -9.10
CA ALA A 268 -15.07 16.56 -9.12
C ALA A 268 -15.21 18.09 -8.96
N ARG A 269 -14.46 18.66 -8.02
CA ARG A 269 -14.51 20.09 -7.74
C ARG A 269 -13.90 20.93 -8.86
N ILE A 270 -12.75 20.55 -9.42
CA ILE A 270 -12.10 21.35 -10.46
C ILE A 270 -12.85 21.29 -11.80
N THR A 271 -13.63 20.23 -12.05
CA THR A 271 -14.45 20.10 -13.25
C THR A 271 -15.81 20.79 -13.16
N ASP A 272 -16.26 21.17 -11.96
CA ASP A 272 -17.56 21.79 -11.74
C ASP A 272 -17.47 23.34 -11.82
N PRO A 273 -18.09 23.99 -12.82
CA PRO A 273 -18.06 25.46 -12.96
C PRO A 273 -18.67 26.20 -11.76
N GLY A 274 -19.51 25.55 -10.95
CA GLY A 274 -20.04 26.14 -9.71
C GLY A 274 -19.06 26.09 -8.53
N LEU A 275 -17.97 25.31 -8.63
CA LEU A 275 -17.06 25.04 -7.52
C LEU A 275 -15.57 25.31 -7.83
N ASN A 276 -15.22 25.52 -9.10
CA ASN A 276 -13.85 25.63 -9.60
C ASN A 276 -13.34 27.07 -9.80
N GLY A 277 -14.13 28.07 -9.38
CA GLY A 277 -13.77 29.49 -9.47
C GLY A 277 -13.89 30.02 -10.91
N ASP A 278 -12.82 30.65 -11.40
CA ASP A 278 -12.79 31.27 -12.74
C ASP A 278 -12.45 30.28 -13.86
N LEU A 279 -12.39 28.97 -13.56
CA LEU A 279 -11.96 27.96 -14.51
C LEU A 279 -13.11 27.55 -15.44
N PRO A 280 -12.83 27.22 -16.72
CA PRO A 280 -13.86 26.73 -17.63
C PRO A 280 -14.54 25.46 -17.09
N ALA A 281 -15.83 25.30 -17.39
CA ALA A 281 -16.57 24.06 -17.09
C ALA A 281 -15.81 22.85 -17.64
N PHE A 282 -15.64 21.82 -16.81
CA PHE A 282 -14.90 20.60 -17.15
C PHE A 282 -13.46 20.85 -17.64
N LEU A 283 -12.85 21.98 -17.29
CA LEU A 283 -11.52 22.41 -17.76
C LEU A 283 -11.42 22.45 -19.29
N GLN A 284 -12.53 22.79 -19.95
CA GLN A 284 -12.61 22.78 -21.40
C GLN A 284 -12.04 24.06 -22.02
N GLY A 285 -10.92 23.92 -22.74
CA GLY A 285 -10.22 25.04 -23.39
C GLY A 285 -10.70 25.40 -24.80
N ARG A 286 -11.76 24.77 -25.32
CA ARG A 286 -12.35 25.04 -26.65
C ARG A 286 -13.85 25.30 -26.54
N GLU A 287 -14.51 25.48 -27.68
CA GLU A 287 -15.97 25.70 -27.77
C GLU A 287 -16.75 24.67 -26.93
N THR A 288 -17.58 25.20 -26.03
CA THR A 288 -18.41 24.40 -25.10
C THR A 288 -19.56 23.75 -25.87
N GLY A 289 -19.89 22.48 -25.56
CA GLY A 289 -21.00 21.75 -26.17
C GLY A 289 -20.61 20.79 -27.30
N LEU A 290 -19.54 21.08 -28.06
CA LEU A 290 -18.96 20.14 -29.04
C LEU A 290 -17.84 19.27 -28.43
N HIS A 291 -17.36 19.67 -27.26
CA HIS A 291 -16.21 19.06 -26.60
C HIS A 291 -16.47 18.95 -25.10
N SER A 292 -16.20 17.77 -24.55
CA SER A 292 -16.54 17.43 -23.16
C SER A 292 -15.43 17.71 -22.15
N GLY A 293 -14.28 18.26 -22.55
CA GLY A 293 -13.14 18.50 -21.67
C GLY A 293 -12.77 17.26 -20.85
N PHE A 294 -12.66 17.43 -19.53
CA PHE A 294 -12.38 16.38 -18.55
C PHE A 294 -13.62 15.74 -17.92
N MET A 295 -14.81 15.92 -18.50
CA MET A 295 -16.05 15.31 -17.98
C MET A 295 -15.91 13.79 -17.80
N GLY A 296 -15.29 13.10 -18.76
CA GLY A 296 -15.06 11.65 -18.67
C GLY A 296 -14.05 11.24 -17.59
N ALA A 297 -13.10 12.11 -17.24
CA ALA A 297 -12.10 11.80 -16.22
C ALA A 297 -12.73 11.65 -14.83
N GLN A 298 -13.73 12.48 -14.50
CA GLN A 298 -14.48 12.33 -13.25
C GLN A 298 -15.28 11.02 -13.21
N VAL A 299 -15.85 10.60 -14.34
CA VAL A 299 -16.58 9.32 -14.44
C VAL A 299 -15.64 8.16 -14.13
N THR A 300 -14.46 8.12 -14.74
CA THR A 300 -13.43 7.11 -14.47
C THR A 300 -12.99 7.12 -13.01
N ALA A 301 -12.71 8.29 -12.43
CA ALA A 301 -12.30 8.41 -11.03
C ALA A 301 -13.41 7.92 -10.07
N SER A 302 -14.67 8.29 -10.34
CA SER A 302 -15.82 7.88 -9.53
C SER A 302 -16.06 6.37 -9.58
N ALA A 303 -15.97 5.76 -10.77
CA ALA A 303 -16.10 4.32 -10.96
C ALA A 303 -14.97 3.57 -10.24
N THR A 304 -13.72 4.02 -10.39
CA THR A 304 -12.55 3.42 -9.74
C THR A 304 -12.68 3.44 -8.22
N VAL A 305 -13.05 4.59 -7.63
CA VAL A 305 -13.29 4.70 -6.18
C VAL A 305 -14.41 3.77 -5.72
N ALA A 306 -15.48 3.60 -6.52
CA ALA A 306 -16.56 2.68 -6.20
C ALA A 306 -16.09 1.21 -6.19
N GLU A 307 -15.27 0.81 -7.16
CA GLU A 307 -14.66 -0.53 -7.20
C GLU A 307 -13.70 -0.74 -6.02
N MET A 308 -12.84 0.23 -5.72
CA MET A 308 -11.95 0.18 -4.56
C MET A 308 -12.72 -0.01 -3.24
N ARG A 309 -13.86 0.67 -3.08
CA ARG A 309 -14.70 0.55 -1.88
C ARG A 309 -15.37 -0.82 -1.75
N GLN A 310 -15.70 -1.48 -2.86
CA GLN A 310 -16.20 -2.87 -2.81
C GLN A 310 -15.15 -3.84 -2.27
N MET A 311 -13.86 -3.49 -2.39
CA MET A 311 -12.73 -4.25 -1.83
C MET A 311 -12.33 -3.79 -0.41
N ALA A 312 -13.14 -2.98 0.28
CA ALA A 312 -12.79 -2.47 1.61
C ALA A 312 -12.97 -3.50 2.75
N THR A 313 -13.65 -4.62 2.52
CA THR A 313 -13.88 -5.66 3.54
C THR A 313 -12.55 -6.24 4.03
N PRO A 314 -12.21 -6.12 5.33
CA PRO A 314 -10.95 -6.64 5.89
C PRO A 314 -10.81 -8.14 5.68
N ALA A 315 -9.65 -8.59 5.21
CA ALA A 315 -9.37 -10.01 4.95
C ALA A 315 -9.02 -10.74 6.26
N SER A 316 -8.37 -10.04 7.19
CA SER A 316 -7.87 -10.56 8.46
C SER A 316 -8.92 -11.14 9.41
N ILE A 317 -10.20 -10.85 9.15
CA ILE A 317 -11.34 -11.32 9.95
C ILE A 317 -12.22 -12.33 9.18
N GLN A 318 -11.78 -12.78 7.99
CA GLN A 318 -12.50 -13.73 7.15
C GLN A 318 -12.05 -15.18 7.38
N SER A 319 -11.63 -15.50 8.62
CA SER A 319 -11.15 -16.84 8.97
C SER A 319 -12.21 -17.89 8.67
N VAL A 320 -11.82 -18.95 7.96
CA VAL A 320 -12.63 -20.15 7.74
C VAL A 320 -11.77 -21.36 8.12
N PRO A 321 -12.23 -22.23 9.05
CA PRO A 321 -11.49 -23.42 9.44
C PRO A 321 -11.17 -24.33 8.25
N THR A 322 -9.98 -24.92 8.25
CA THR A 322 -9.53 -25.84 7.21
C THR A 322 -8.58 -26.90 7.79
N ASN A 323 -8.07 -27.78 6.92
CA ASN A 323 -7.13 -28.85 7.29
C ASN A 323 -7.68 -29.70 8.45
N ALA A 324 -8.91 -30.20 8.30
CA ALA A 324 -9.63 -30.98 9.32
C ALA A 324 -9.68 -30.32 10.71
N ASN A 325 -9.82 -28.99 10.77
CA ASN A 325 -9.79 -28.16 11.98
C ASN A 325 -8.44 -28.12 12.72
N ASN A 326 -7.35 -28.60 12.12
CA ASN A 326 -6.01 -28.28 12.63
C ASN A 326 -5.66 -26.80 12.38
N GLN A 327 -6.20 -26.20 11.31
CA GLN A 327 -6.14 -24.77 11.04
C GLN A 327 -7.54 -24.19 11.25
N ASP A 328 -7.96 -24.13 12.51
CA ASP A 328 -9.29 -23.69 12.94
C ASP A 328 -9.46 -22.17 12.94
N VAL A 329 -8.38 -21.41 13.15
CA VAL A 329 -8.34 -19.95 13.00
C VAL A 329 -7.19 -19.56 12.10
N VAL A 330 -7.45 -18.83 11.01
CA VAL A 330 -6.45 -18.50 9.98
C VAL A 330 -6.39 -16.99 9.68
N PRO A 331 -5.20 -16.42 9.41
CA PRO A 331 -5.03 -14.97 9.36
C PRO A 331 -5.41 -14.34 8.02
N MET A 332 -5.49 -15.12 6.94
CA MET A 332 -5.76 -14.64 5.58
C MET A 332 -4.76 -13.57 5.08
N GLY A 333 -3.52 -13.61 5.58
CA GLY A 333 -2.50 -12.57 5.33
C GLY A 333 -2.19 -12.32 3.86
N THR A 334 -1.98 -13.37 3.05
CA THR A 334 -1.74 -13.22 1.60
C THR A 334 -2.94 -12.62 0.85
N ILE A 335 -4.18 -12.89 1.28
CA ILE A 335 -5.38 -12.28 0.68
C ILE A 335 -5.38 -10.78 0.99
N GLY A 336 -5.13 -10.41 2.25
CA GLY A 336 -5.00 -9.02 2.67
C GLY A 336 -3.90 -8.27 1.91
N ALA A 337 -2.72 -8.85 1.79
CA ALA A 337 -1.57 -8.27 1.08
C ALA A 337 -1.89 -8.06 -0.41
N ARG A 338 -2.37 -9.08 -1.12
CA ARG A 338 -2.73 -8.98 -2.55
C ARG A 338 -3.81 -7.96 -2.84
N ARG A 339 -4.87 -7.95 -2.03
CA ARG A 339 -5.96 -6.98 -2.17
C ARG A 339 -5.45 -5.55 -1.99
N THR A 340 -4.60 -5.34 -1.00
CA THR A 340 -4.02 -4.03 -0.71
C THR A 340 -3.04 -3.57 -1.79
N ASP A 341 -2.24 -4.49 -2.34
CA ASP A 341 -1.38 -4.21 -3.48
C ASP A 341 -2.16 -3.79 -4.72
N HIS A 342 -3.27 -4.48 -5.01
CA HIS A 342 -4.16 -4.10 -6.12
C HIS A 342 -4.81 -2.73 -5.90
N LEU A 343 -5.23 -2.40 -4.66
CA LEU A 343 -5.72 -1.07 -4.33
C LEU A 343 -4.65 0.02 -4.51
N ALA A 344 -3.37 -0.30 -4.28
CA ALA A 344 -2.27 0.62 -4.51
C ALA A 344 -1.97 0.82 -6.01
N ASP A 345 -2.25 -0.18 -6.85
CA ASP A 345 -2.13 -0.09 -8.32
C ASP A 345 -3.25 0.74 -8.96
N LEU A 346 -4.46 0.68 -8.39
CA LEU A 346 -5.61 1.49 -8.84
C LEU A 346 -5.50 2.98 -8.46
N LEU A 347 -4.75 3.31 -7.40
CA LEU A 347 -4.58 4.68 -6.88
C LEU A 347 -3.51 5.46 -7.64
#